data_AF-A0A8T0XC81-F1
#
_entry.id   AF-A0A8T0XC81-F1
#
_cell.length_a   1.000
_cell.length_b   1.000
_cell.length_c   1.000
_cell.angle_alpha   90.00
_cell.angle_beta   90.00
_cell.angle_gamma   90.00
#
_symmetry.space_group_name_H-M   'P 1'
#
loop_
_entity.id
_entity.type
_entity.pdbx_description
1 polymer ?
#
loop_
_entity_poly.entity_id
_entity_poly.type
_entity_poly.pdbx_seq_one_letter_code
_entity_poly.pdbx_strand_id
1 'polypeptide(L)'
;MVNFGKRLMADQLEEWREYYINYKMMKKKVKQYIQQTQTGGKNREQVLKEFSRVLDDQIEKIVLFLLQQQGHLASRIEDLGEQRAALMEQQSDLSQICQLREAYREVGYDLVKLLRFLDINATGIRKILKKFDKRFGYKFTDYYVSTRANHPYSQLQQIFKQVGVVAVVGALSRNLAYLQDNRGSFSSIYDHPSLTIKDPVIEQINHSVQKLTHSTNFMQFLGQHALIVAEDMHSGSDLVDDQSYHFLSLLLNLVNTFLYMVNTYIIVPTADDYSVSLGAAATVCGVIIGSMAVAQIFSSVYFSAWSNKSYFRPLVFSSIMLFLGNLLYALAYDLNSLTALIVGRLLCGLGSARAVNRRYISDCVPLKTRLQASAGFVSASALGMACGPALAGLLQTKFRIYGLTFNQNTLPGWVMCLAWLAYLFWLWISFKEPGHIATENSVNTQSSDSGKHFTLPYSLKKKKGHNWDS
;
A
#
# COMPACT_ATOMS: atom_id res chain seq x y z
N MET A 1 34.91 -18.75 -5.04
CA MET A 1 34.20 -17.53 -4.56
C MET A 1 35.04 -16.29 -4.88
N VAL A 2 34.82 -15.67 -6.04
CA VAL A 2 35.64 -14.53 -6.51
C VAL A 2 35.45 -13.33 -5.58
N ASN A 3 36.56 -12.70 -5.18
CA ASN A 3 36.62 -11.60 -4.24
C ASN A 3 35.77 -10.41 -4.72
N PHE A 4 34.54 -10.27 -4.20
CA PHE A 4 33.67 -9.12 -4.49
C PHE A 4 34.38 -7.76 -4.33
N GLY A 5 35.33 -7.66 -3.39
CA GLY A 5 36.14 -6.45 -3.22
C GLY A 5 37.10 -6.15 -4.39
N LYS A 6 37.59 -7.16 -5.11
CA LYS A 6 38.40 -6.97 -6.33
C LYS A 6 37.53 -6.56 -7.52
N ARG A 7 36.34 -7.17 -7.64
CA ARG A 7 35.33 -6.81 -8.65
C ARG A 7 34.79 -5.39 -8.45
N LEU A 8 34.54 -4.99 -7.19
CA LEU A 8 34.12 -3.63 -6.85
C LEU A 8 35.16 -2.59 -7.31
N MET A 9 36.45 -2.85 -7.11
CA MET A 9 37.54 -1.94 -7.51
C MET A 9 37.71 -1.88 -9.03
N ALA A 10 37.47 -2.98 -9.74
CA ALA A 10 37.54 -3.03 -11.21
C ALA A 10 36.34 -2.35 -11.89
N ASP A 11 35.17 -2.34 -11.23
CA ASP A 11 33.95 -1.76 -11.77
C ASP A 11 33.79 -0.26 -11.43
N GLN A 12 34.70 0.33 -10.64
CA GLN A 12 34.69 1.74 -10.24
C GLN A 12 35.18 2.67 -11.36
N LEU A 13 34.52 3.80 -11.51
CA LEU A 13 35.02 4.91 -12.33
C LEU A 13 36.18 5.61 -11.61
N GLU A 14 37.30 5.81 -12.31
CA GLU A 14 38.53 6.38 -11.74
C GLU A 14 38.30 7.80 -11.18
N GLU A 15 37.54 8.61 -11.91
CA GLU A 15 37.19 10.00 -11.55
C GLU A 15 36.42 10.09 -10.23
N TRP A 16 35.63 9.08 -9.87
CA TRP A 16 34.74 9.11 -8.71
C TRP A 16 35.21 8.19 -7.57
N ARG A 17 36.46 7.69 -7.64
CA ARG A 17 36.99 6.66 -6.74
C ARG A 17 36.82 7.01 -5.26
N GLU A 18 36.97 8.28 -4.91
CA GLU A 18 36.92 8.79 -3.53
C GLU A 18 35.51 8.77 -2.93
N TYR A 19 34.47 8.86 -3.78
CA TYR A 19 33.07 8.93 -3.35
C TYR A 19 32.44 7.55 -3.16
N TYR A 20 33.07 6.47 -3.65
CA TYR A 20 32.58 5.11 -3.42
C TYR A 20 32.72 4.68 -1.95
N ILE A 21 31.87 3.73 -1.53
CA ILE A 21 31.99 3.07 -0.24
C ILE A 21 33.35 2.38 -0.10
N ASN A 22 34.08 2.70 0.98
CA ASN A 22 35.35 2.04 1.26
C ASN A 22 35.14 0.64 1.86
N TYR A 23 34.75 -0.31 1.02
CA TYR A 23 34.39 -1.66 1.44
C TYR A 23 35.55 -2.42 2.11
N LYS A 24 36.80 -2.12 1.74
CA LYS A 24 38.00 -2.72 2.36
C LYS A 24 38.15 -2.24 3.80
N MET A 25 38.03 -0.93 4.05
CA MET A 25 38.06 -0.34 5.38
C MET A 25 36.91 -0.89 6.24
N MET A 26 35.70 -0.92 5.70
CA MET A 26 34.53 -1.45 6.40
C MET A 26 34.71 -2.92 6.80
N LYS A 27 35.23 -3.75 5.90
CA LYS A 27 35.54 -5.16 6.20
C LYS A 27 36.61 -5.30 7.29
N LYS A 28 37.60 -4.41 7.35
CA LYS A 28 38.63 -4.39 8.40
C LYS A 28 38.01 -4.03 9.75
N LYS A 29 37.14 -3.01 9.80
CA LYS A 29 36.42 -2.63 11.04
C LYS A 29 35.54 -3.77 11.56
N VAL A 30 34.78 -4.45 10.70
CA VAL A 30 33.99 -5.64 11.09
C VAL A 30 34.87 -6.71 11.76
N LYS A 31 36.08 -6.96 11.25
CA LYS A 31 37.00 -7.93 11.88
C LYS A 31 37.52 -7.45 13.23
N GLN A 32 37.89 -6.18 13.34
CA GLN A 32 38.40 -5.59 14.58
C GLN A 32 37.36 -5.65 15.70
N TYR A 33 36.10 -5.35 15.38
CA TYR A 33 35.01 -5.41 16.35
C TYR A 33 34.75 -6.82 16.87
N ILE A 34 34.92 -7.86 16.05
CA ILE A 34 34.81 -9.25 16.50
C ILE A 34 35.91 -9.57 17.52
N GLN A 35 37.15 -9.20 17.20
CA GLN A 35 38.29 -9.44 18.07
C GLN A 35 38.13 -8.73 19.43
N GLN A 36 37.63 -7.50 19.42
CA GLN A 36 37.36 -6.71 20.63
C GLN A 36 36.18 -7.23 21.47
N THR A 37 35.18 -7.85 20.84
CA THR A 37 34.03 -8.46 21.54
C THR A 37 34.42 -9.80 22.17
N GLN A 38 35.36 -10.54 21.57
CA GLN A 38 35.86 -11.83 22.09
C GLN A 38 36.83 -11.68 23.26
N THR A 39 37.61 -10.60 23.31
CA THR A 39 38.54 -10.32 24.43
C THR A 39 37.90 -9.57 25.61
N GLY A 40 36.56 -9.44 25.64
CA GLY A 40 35.84 -8.81 26.75
C GLY A 40 36.00 -7.29 26.87
N GLY A 41 36.54 -6.61 25.85
CA GLY A 41 36.96 -5.20 25.96
C GLY A 41 35.91 -4.14 25.61
N LYS A 42 34.82 -4.47 24.92
CA LYS A 42 33.75 -3.51 24.57
C LYS A 42 32.36 -4.12 24.71
N ASN A 43 31.44 -3.35 25.30
CA ASN A 43 30.02 -3.71 25.36
C ASN A 43 29.42 -3.77 23.95
N ARG A 44 28.55 -4.76 23.73
CA ARG A 44 27.88 -5.04 22.45
C ARG A 44 27.22 -3.81 21.82
N GLU A 45 26.55 -2.98 22.61
CA GLU A 45 25.88 -1.76 22.14
C GLU A 45 26.86 -0.71 21.59
N GLN A 46 28.06 -0.62 22.19
CA GLN A 46 29.09 0.31 21.75
C GLN A 46 29.62 -0.05 20.36
N VAL A 47 29.79 -1.35 20.08
CA VAL A 47 30.17 -1.85 18.75
C VAL A 47 29.10 -1.53 17.70
N LEU A 48 27.83 -1.72 18.03
CA LEU A 48 26.72 -1.39 17.12
C LEU A 48 26.67 0.10 16.81
N LYS A 49 26.82 0.95 17.84
CA LYS A 49 26.82 2.42 17.70
C LYS A 49 28.01 2.92 16.89
N GLU A 50 29.20 2.41 17.16
CA GLU A 50 30.42 2.77 16.41
C GLU A 50 30.35 2.32 14.95
N PHE A 51 29.91 1.08 14.68
CA PHE A 51 29.76 0.60 13.30
C PHE A 51 28.70 1.38 12.54
N SER A 52 27.59 1.71 13.21
CA SER A 52 26.51 2.52 12.65
C SER A 52 27.01 3.90 12.21
N ARG A 53 27.73 4.62 13.09
CA ARG A 53 28.32 5.93 12.76
C ARG A 53 29.21 5.87 11.54
N VAL A 54 30.11 4.88 11.48
CA VAL A 54 31.03 4.77 10.34
C VAL A 54 30.29 4.43 9.04
N LEU A 55 29.22 3.65 9.11
CA LEU A 55 28.38 3.36 7.95
C LEU A 55 27.59 4.60 7.51
N ASP A 56 27.07 5.39 8.46
CA ASP A 56 26.41 6.67 8.23
C ASP A 56 27.36 7.66 7.53
N ASP A 57 28.61 7.82 8.00
CA ASP A 57 29.63 8.68 7.36
C ASP A 57 29.91 8.27 5.90
N GLN A 58 29.90 6.97 5.60
CA GLN A 58 30.08 6.49 4.23
C GLN A 58 28.86 6.78 3.36
N ILE A 59 27.65 6.63 3.90
CA ILE A 59 26.40 6.94 3.20
C ILE A 59 26.30 8.43 2.92
N GLU A 60 26.61 9.27 3.91
CA GLU A 60 26.64 10.72 3.79
C GLU A 60 27.49 11.18 2.62
N LYS A 61 28.73 10.69 2.56
CA LYS A 61 29.65 11.00 1.48
C LYS A 61 29.09 10.64 0.10
N ILE A 62 28.46 9.46 -0.02
CA ILE A 62 27.86 9.00 -1.29
C ILE A 62 26.69 9.90 -1.69
N VAL A 63 25.89 10.30 -0.71
CA VAL A 63 24.68 11.10 -0.89
C VAL A 63 24.99 12.54 -1.27
N LEU A 64 25.95 13.17 -0.59
CA LEU A 64 26.40 14.52 -0.92
C LEU A 64 26.90 14.59 -2.36
N PHE A 65 27.71 13.59 -2.77
CA PHE A 65 28.16 13.49 -4.16
C PHE A 65 27.00 13.27 -5.13
N LEU A 66 26.04 12.41 -4.80
CA LEU A 66 24.85 12.18 -5.62
C LEU A 66 24.06 13.47 -5.84
N LEU A 67 23.78 14.22 -4.77
CA LEU A 67 23.02 15.47 -4.84
C LEU A 67 23.73 16.51 -5.69
N GLN A 68 25.06 16.63 -5.55
CA GLN A 68 25.87 17.51 -6.38
C GLN A 68 25.78 17.14 -7.87
N GLN A 69 25.93 15.86 -8.21
CA GLN A 69 25.83 15.41 -9.60
C GLN A 69 24.41 15.56 -10.17
N GLN A 70 23.38 15.35 -9.36
CA GLN A 70 21.99 15.63 -9.76
C GLN A 70 21.77 17.11 -10.07
N GLY A 71 22.32 18.01 -9.24
CA GLY A 71 22.26 19.45 -9.49
C GLY A 71 22.95 19.85 -10.80
N HIS A 72 24.15 19.32 -11.06
CA HIS A 72 24.86 19.56 -12.31
C HIS A 72 24.09 19.06 -13.54
N LEU A 73 23.50 17.86 -13.48
CA LEU A 73 22.69 17.32 -14.57
C LEU A 73 21.40 18.13 -14.78
N ALA A 74 20.74 18.55 -13.69
CA ALA A 74 19.53 19.36 -13.77
C ALA A 74 19.79 20.72 -14.43
N SER A 75 20.84 21.43 -13.99
CA SER A 75 21.26 22.70 -14.59
C SER A 75 21.58 22.55 -16.08
N ARG A 76 22.34 21.52 -16.47
CA ARG A 76 22.62 21.26 -17.90
C ARG A 76 21.35 20.99 -18.71
N ILE A 77 20.36 20.29 -18.16
CA ILE A 77 19.09 20.04 -18.85
C ILE A 77 18.27 21.33 -18.99
N GLU A 78 18.31 22.20 -17.99
CA GLU A 78 17.66 23.51 -18.01
C GLU A 78 18.28 24.42 -19.07
N ASP A 79 19.61 24.55 -19.09
CA ASP A 79 20.34 25.34 -20.09
C ASP A 79 20.06 24.85 -21.52
N LEU A 80 20.07 23.54 -21.75
CA LEU A 80 19.72 22.94 -23.05
C LEU A 80 18.23 23.12 -23.38
N GLY A 81 17.38 23.27 -22.37
CA GLY A 81 15.96 23.57 -22.52
C GLY A 81 15.74 25.00 -23.02
N GLU A 82 16.49 25.97 -22.49
CA GLU A 82 16.49 27.36 -22.92
C GLU A 82 17.04 27.50 -24.35
N GLN A 83 18.18 26.86 -24.64
CA GLN A 83 18.74 26.81 -26.00
C GLN A 83 17.74 26.24 -27.01
N ARG A 84 17.00 25.19 -26.62
CA ARG A 84 15.94 24.63 -27.46
C ARG A 84 14.83 25.65 -27.71
N ALA A 85 14.36 26.34 -26.67
CA ALA A 85 13.28 27.32 -26.80
C ALA A 85 13.67 28.46 -27.76
N ALA A 86 14.88 29.01 -27.60
CA ALA A 86 15.42 30.03 -28.49
C ALA A 86 15.56 29.54 -29.95
N LEU A 87 16.02 28.30 -30.14
CA LEU A 87 16.14 27.68 -31.46
C LEU A 87 14.79 27.40 -32.13
N MET A 88 13.70 27.27 -31.38
CA MET A 88 12.37 27.06 -31.95
C MET A 88 11.69 28.35 -32.41
N GLU A 89 12.09 29.50 -31.87
CA GLU A 89 11.58 30.82 -32.26
C GLU A 89 12.26 31.36 -33.53
N GLN A 90 13.50 30.93 -33.80
CA GLN A 90 14.22 31.21 -35.03
C GLN A 90 14.11 30.02 -35.98
N GLN A 91 13.85 30.26 -37.27
CA GLN A 91 13.83 29.23 -38.31
C GLN A 91 15.17 28.45 -38.28
N SER A 92 15.18 27.26 -37.66
CA SER A 92 16.42 26.61 -37.22
C SER A 92 17.07 25.74 -38.29
N ASP A 93 18.39 25.76 -38.35
CA ASP A 93 19.19 24.88 -39.22
C ASP A 93 19.25 23.44 -38.67
N LEU A 94 19.17 22.46 -39.56
CA LEU A 94 19.27 21.02 -39.22
C LEU A 94 20.56 20.68 -38.44
N SER A 95 21.64 21.43 -38.66
CA SER A 95 22.92 21.30 -37.96
C SER A 95 22.80 21.62 -36.46
N GLN A 96 22.09 22.69 -36.11
CA GLN A 96 21.91 23.13 -34.72
C GLN A 96 21.04 22.14 -33.92
N ILE A 97 20.01 21.57 -34.57
CA ILE A 97 19.17 20.51 -33.98
C ILE A 97 20.00 19.24 -33.71
N CYS A 98 20.92 18.89 -34.62
CA CYS A 98 21.81 17.74 -34.41
C CYS A 98 22.81 17.97 -33.26
N GLN A 99 23.38 19.17 -33.15
CA GLN A 99 24.27 19.53 -32.04
C GLN A 99 23.55 19.50 -30.69
N LEU A 100 22.35 20.07 -30.62
CA LEU A 100 21.54 20.07 -29.41
C LEU A 100 21.17 18.64 -28.97
N ARG A 101 20.84 17.77 -29.93
CA ARG A 101 20.57 16.35 -29.65
C ARG A 101 21.80 15.65 -29.08
N GLU A 102 22.98 15.89 -29.64
CA GLU A 102 24.21 15.28 -29.14
C GLU A 102 24.54 15.78 -27.72
N ALA A 103 24.31 17.06 -27.44
CA ALA A 103 24.44 17.61 -26.09
C ALA A 103 23.49 16.96 -25.08
N TYR A 104 22.24 16.69 -25.46
CA TYR A 104 21.32 15.89 -24.62
C TYR A 104 21.81 14.43 -24.45
N ARG A 105 22.42 13.83 -25.47
CA ARG A 105 22.99 12.47 -25.35
C ARG A 105 24.16 12.42 -24.39
N GLU A 106 25.03 13.42 -24.40
CA GLU A 106 26.13 13.54 -23.42
C GLU A 106 25.60 13.57 -21.98
N VAL A 107 24.57 14.37 -21.71
CA VAL A 107 23.87 14.39 -20.41
C VAL A 107 23.32 13.01 -20.07
N GLY A 108 22.78 12.28 -21.06
CA GLY A 108 22.31 10.91 -20.89
C GLY A 108 23.42 9.93 -20.51
N TYR A 109 24.60 10.02 -21.14
CA TYR A 109 25.75 9.18 -20.77
C TYR A 109 26.26 9.49 -19.37
N ASP A 110 26.30 10.75 -18.97
CA ASP A 110 26.68 11.14 -17.61
C ASP A 110 25.66 10.66 -16.56
N LEU A 111 24.38 10.66 -16.90
CA LEU A 111 23.33 10.05 -16.08
C LEU A 111 23.51 8.52 -15.95
N VAL A 112 23.90 7.82 -17.01
CA VAL A 112 24.22 6.38 -16.95
C VAL A 112 25.41 6.12 -16.04
N LYS A 113 26.46 6.95 -16.08
CA LYS A 113 27.59 6.87 -15.13
C LYS A 113 27.09 7.02 -13.68
N LEU A 114 26.22 8.00 -13.42
CA LEU A 114 25.65 8.24 -12.10
C LEU A 114 24.79 7.07 -11.60
N LEU A 115 23.96 6.49 -12.46
CA LEU A 115 23.17 5.28 -12.16
C LEU A 115 24.06 4.09 -11.82
N ARG A 116 25.17 3.90 -12.54
CA ARG A 116 26.16 2.85 -12.25
C ARG A 116 26.84 3.08 -10.90
N PHE A 117 27.21 4.32 -10.58
CA PHE A 117 27.77 4.69 -9.28
C PHE A 117 26.82 4.32 -8.13
N LEU A 118 25.53 4.61 -8.28
CA LEU A 118 24.50 4.25 -7.29
C LEU A 118 24.36 2.73 -7.12
N ASP A 119 24.32 1.97 -8.22
CA ASP A 119 24.19 0.51 -8.19
C ASP A 119 25.35 -0.15 -7.40
N ILE A 120 26.57 0.30 -7.67
CA ILE A 120 27.79 -0.20 -7.02
C ILE A 120 27.77 0.11 -5.52
N ASN A 121 27.43 1.34 -5.14
CA ASN A 121 27.38 1.76 -3.74
C ASN A 121 26.26 1.08 -2.95
N ALA A 122 25.05 1.02 -3.50
CA ALA A 122 23.92 0.31 -2.89
C ALA A 122 24.24 -1.18 -2.67
N THR A 123 24.89 -1.82 -3.65
CA THR A 123 25.34 -3.22 -3.54
C THR A 123 26.43 -3.39 -2.47
N GLY A 124 27.36 -2.44 -2.37
CA GLY A 124 28.41 -2.42 -1.36
C GLY A 124 27.85 -2.31 0.06
N ILE A 125 26.90 -1.40 0.29
CA ILE A 125 26.19 -1.21 1.56
C ILE A 125 25.46 -2.50 1.95
N ARG A 126 24.68 -3.10 1.03
CA ARG A 126 23.99 -4.37 1.30
C ARG A 126 24.95 -5.47 1.74
N LYS A 127 26.07 -5.63 1.03
CA LYS A 127 27.01 -6.72 1.31
C LYS A 127 27.77 -6.51 2.61
N ILE A 128 28.02 -5.27 3.04
CA ILE A 128 28.65 -5.03 4.34
C ILE A 128 27.67 -5.28 5.49
N LEU A 129 26.40 -4.85 5.34
CA LEU A 129 25.31 -5.13 6.29
C LEU A 129 25.13 -6.65 6.48
N LYS A 130 24.95 -7.41 5.38
CA LYS A 130 24.85 -8.88 5.42
C LYS A 130 26.10 -9.55 6.02
N LYS A 131 27.28 -8.96 5.83
CA LYS A 131 28.53 -9.48 6.42
C LYS A 131 28.60 -9.24 7.92
N PHE A 132 28.05 -8.12 8.39
CA PHE A 132 27.94 -7.81 9.81
C PHE A 132 27.02 -8.83 10.49
N ASP A 133 25.78 -9.00 9.99
CA ASP A 133 24.81 -9.94 10.56
C ASP A 133 25.36 -11.38 10.62
N LYS A 134 25.95 -11.87 9.52
CA LYS A 134 26.49 -13.24 9.47
C LYS A 134 27.60 -13.49 10.49
N ARG A 135 28.34 -12.46 10.92
CA ARG A 135 29.47 -12.62 11.84
C ARG A 135 29.10 -12.42 13.30
N PHE A 136 28.07 -11.62 13.57
CA PHE A 136 27.64 -11.34 14.94
C PHE A 136 26.36 -12.10 15.32
N GLY A 137 25.69 -12.78 14.38
CA GLY A 137 24.46 -13.55 14.63
C GLY A 137 23.23 -12.69 14.93
N TYR A 138 23.32 -11.37 14.72
CA TYR A 138 22.28 -10.41 15.05
C TYR A 138 21.52 -9.94 13.81
N LYS A 139 20.26 -9.52 14.01
CA LYS A 139 19.47 -8.73 13.05
C LYS A 139 19.91 -7.25 13.07
N PHE A 140 21.22 -6.97 12.97
CA PHE A 140 21.71 -5.57 13.01
C PHE A 140 21.23 -4.79 11.80
N THR A 141 21.23 -5.43 10.63
CA THR A 141 20.70 -4.80 9.42
C THR A 141 19.29 -4.28 9.66
N ASP A 142 18.42 -5.05 10.30
CA ASP A 142 17.02 -4.69 10.57
C ASP A 142 16.91 -3.45 11.46
N TYR A 143 17.68 -3.41 12.56
CA TYR A 143 17.77 -2.25 13.44
C TYR A 143 18.31 -1.02 12.72
N TYR A 144 19.42 -1.18 11.98
CA TYR A 144 20.08 -0.08 11.30
C TYR A 144 19.19 0.54 10.23
N VAL A 145 18.54 -0.31 9.45
CA VAL A 145 17.59 0.04 8.39
C VAL A 145 16.36 0.75 8.93
N SER A 146 15.69 0.19 9.94
CA SER A 146 14.42 0.70 10.45
C SER A 146 14.56 2.09 11.08
N THR A 147 15.60 2.27 11.89
CA THR A 147 15.94 3.56 12.53
C THR A 147 16.25 4.66 11.50
N ARG A 148 16.64 4.29 10.28
CA ARG A 148 17.06 5.20 9.20
C ARG A 148 16.08 5.24 8.04
N ALA A 149 15.10 4.36 7.95
CA ALA A 149 14.13 4.38 6.85
C ALA A 149 13.09 5.52 7.03
N ASN A 150 12.73 5.80 8.28
CA ASN A 150 11.64 6.72 8.64
C ASN A 150 12.11 8.05 9.26
N HIS A 151 13.42 8.21 9.50
CA HIS A 151 13.93 9.43 10.13
C HIS A 151 14.07 10.56 9.10
N PRO A 152 13.54 11.77 9.37
CA PRO A 152 13.50 12.89 8.41
C PRO A 152 14.89 13.36 7.95
N TYR A 153 15.93 13.12 8.76
CA TYR A 153 17.32 13.46 8.43
C TYR A 153 18.13 12.28 7.89
N SER A 154 17.49 11.16 7.55
CA SER A 154 18.21 9.98 7.08
C SER A 154 18.60 10.07 5.61
N GLN A 155 19.91 10.17 5.39
CA GLN A 155 20.54 10.17 4.07
C GLN A 155 20.43 8.82 3.35
N LEU A 156 20.16 7.73 4.09
CA LEU A 156 19.85 6.43 3.51
C LEU A 156 18.69 6.54 2.51
N GLN A 157 17.68 7.36 2.82
CA GLN A 157 16.51 7.53 1.98
C GLN A 157 16.84 8.15 0.61
N GLN A 158 17.85 9.01 0.50
CA GLN A 158 18.23 9.67 -0.76
C GLN A 158 18.93 8.70 -1.74
N ILE A 159 19.64 7.69 -1.24
CA ILE A 159 20.19 6.62 -2.08
C ILE A 159 19.07 5.74 -2.66
N PHE A 160 17.95 5.58 -1.94
CA PHE A 160 16.93 4.57 -2.26
C PHE A 160 15.62 5.12 -2.83
N LYS A 161 15.20 6.34 -2.48
CA LYS A 161 14.09 7.05 -3.11
C LYS A 161 14.62 7.83 -4.31
N GLN A 162 14.65 7.18 -5.46
CA GLN A 162 15.21 7.68 -6.72
C GLN A 162 14.44 8.85 -7.36
N VAL A 163 13.65 9.62 -6.60
CA VAL A 163 12.72 10.62 -7.12
C VAL A 163 13.44 11.66 -7.99
N GLY A 164 14.62 12.14 -7.55
CA GLY A 164 15.42 13.08 -8.35
C GLY A 164 15.99 12.49 -9.63
N VAL A 165 16.47 11.23 -9.60
CA VAL A 165 17.02 10.57 -10.78
C VAL A 165 15.93 10.27 -11.81
N VAL A 166 14.76 9.82 -11.37
CA VAL A 166 13.60 9.54 -12.24
C VAL A 166 13.09 10.83 -12.91
N ALA A 167 13.10 11.96 -12.18
CA ALA A 167 12.74 13.25 -12.76
C ALA A 167 13.71 13.66 -13.89
N VAL A 168 15.02 13.51 -13.68
CA VAL A 168 16.06 13.78 -14.68
C VAL A 168 15.90 12.85 -15.90
N VAL A 169 15.66 11.55 -15.68
CA VAL A 169 15.37 10.57 -16.76
C VAL A 169 14.15 10.98 -17.58
N GLY A 170 13.06 11.40 -16.90
CA GLY A 170 11.82 11.81 -17.53
C GLY A 170 11.94 13.11 -18.32
N ALA A 171 12.69 14.09 -17.80
CA ALA A 171 13.00 15.34 -18.50
C ALA A 171 13.83 15.06 -19.76
N LEU A 172 14.89 14.26 -19.62
CA LEU A 172 15.78 13.92 -20.73
C LEU A 172 15.06 13.13 -21.83
N SER A 173 14.29 12.11 -21.45
CA SER A 173 13.56 11.26 -22.40
C SER A 173 12.52 12.06 -23.18
N ARG A 174 11.84 13.01 -22.53
CA ARG A 174 10.88 13.93 -23.17
C ARG A 174 11.57 14.86 -24.15
N ASN A 175 12.71 15.44 -23.77
CA ASN A 175 13.45 16.38 -24.63
C ASN A 175 14.05 15.67 -25.86
N LEU A 176 14.60 14.46 -25.70
CA LEU A 176 15.10 13.66 -26.81
C LEU A 176 13.98 13.19 -27.77
N ALA A 177 12.82 12.79 -27.23
CA ALA A 177 11.66 12.43 -28.05
C ALA A 177 11.15 13.63 -28.86
N TYR A 178 11.09 14.81 -28.26
CA TYR A 178 10.67 16.04 -28.93
C TYR A 178 11.58 16.40 -30.13
N LEU A 179 12.90 16.27 -29.96
CA LEU A 179 13.85 16.52 -31.04
C LEU A 179 13.82 15.45 -32.14
N GLN A 180 13.25 14.27 -31.85
CA GLN A 180 13.10 13.19 -32.82
C GLN A 180 11.88 13.41 -33.74
N ASP A 181 10.76 13.88 -33.20
CA ASP A 181 9.55 14.15 -34.00
C ASP A 181 9.75 15.34 -34.97
N ASN A 182 10.52 16.36 -34.56
CA ASN A 182 10.80 17.53 -35.41
C ASN A 182 11.78 17.26 -36.57
N ARG A 183 12.39 16.07 -36.68
CA ARG A 183 13.08 15.65 -37.93
C ARG A 183 12.09 15.29 -39.04
N GLY A 184 10.83 15.00 -38.71
CA GLY A 184 9.83 14.47 -39.65
C GLY A 184 9.21 15.49 -40.61
N SER A 185 9.44 16.79 -40.44
CA SER A 185 8.83 17.80 -41.33
C SER A 185 9.54 17.98 -42.67
N PHE A 186 10.71 17.36 -42.89
CA PHE A 186 11.50 17.52 -44.13
C PHE A 186 11.92 16.21 -44.81
N SER A 187 11.43 15.06 -44.36
CA SER A 187 11.62 13.80 -45.09
C SER A 187 10.41 13.53 -45.96
N SER A 188 10.62 13.46 -47.28
CA SER A 188 9.62 13.11 -48.29
C SER A 188 8.79 11.90 -47.85
N ILE A 189 7.47 11.96 -48.05
CA ILE A 189 6.47 10.92 -47.70
C ILE A 189 6.81 9.55 -48.34
N TYR A 190 7.74 9.50 -49.29
CA TYR A 190 8.17 8.30 -50.01
C TYR A 190 9.46 7.64 -49.48
N ASP A 191 10.20 8.29 -48.58
CA ASP A 191 11.46 7.76 -48.06
C ASP A 191 11.25 7.04 -46.72
N HIS A 192 10.83 5.77 -46.85
CA HIS A 192 10.85 4.69 -45.84
C HIS A 192 9.85 4.70 -44.68
N PRO A 193 9.39 3.49 -44.25
CA PRO A 193 8.49 3.34 -43.12
C PRO A 193 9.15 3.82 -41.84
N SER A 194 8.38 4.56 -41.03
CA SER A 194 8.76 5.13 -39.74
C SER A 194 9.13 4.06 -38.72
N LEU A 195 10.34 3.52 -38.83
CA LEU A 195 11.04 2.91 -37.71
C LEU A 195 11.28 4.02 -36.69
N THR A 196 10.47 4.08 -35.63
CA THR A 196 10.78 4.80 -34.39
C THR A 196 12.08 4.24 -33.82
N ILE A 197 13.23 4.72 -34.30
CA ILE A 197 14.55 4.40 -33.74
C ILE A 197 14.58 5.06 -32.36
N LYS A 198 14.20 4.32 -31.31
CA LYS A 198 14.39 4.78 -29.93
C LYS A 198 15.87 5.09 -29.75
N ASP A 199 16.20 6.28 -29.27
CA ASP A 199 17.60 6.69 -29.12
C ASP A 199 18.34 5.68 -28.21
N PRO A 200 19.49 5.11 -28.62
CA PRO A 200 20.20 4.07 -27.87
C PRO A 200 20.55 4.49 -26.44
N VAL A 201 20.71 5.80 -26.20
CA VAL A 201 20.96 6.35 -24.86
C VAL A 201 19.74 6.16 -23.95
N ILE A 202 18.53 6.33 -24.47
CA ILE A 202 17.29 6.13 -23.71
C ILE A 202 17.15 4.65 -23.32
N GLU A 203 17.52 3.74 -24.21
CA GLU A 203 17.52 2.30 -23.91
C GLU A 203 18.54 1.94 -22.82
N GLN A 204 19.75 2.47 -22.90
CA GLN A 204 20.78 2.28 -21.85
C GLN A 204 20.35 2.87 -20.51
N ILE A 205 19.71 4.03 -20.50
CA ILE A 205 19.15 4.64 -19.29
C ILE A 205 18.07 3.74 -18.70
N ASN A 206 17.10 3.31 -19.50
CA ASN A 206 16.02 2.43 -19.04
C ASN A 206 16.55 1.11 -18.47
N HIS A 207 17.51 0.48 -19.16
CA HIS A 207 18.16 -0.72 -18.66
C HIS A 207 18.93 -0.46 -17.35
N SER A 208 19.63 0.66 -17.24
CA SER A 208 20.36 1.05 -16.02
C SER A 208 19.43 1.36 -14.86
N VAL A 209 18.28 2.01 -15.11
CA VAL A 209 17.23 2.27 -14.12
C VAL A 209 16.54 0.98 -13.69
N GLN A 210 16.23 0.07 -14.62
CA GLN A 210 15.65 -1.24 -14.31
C GLN A 210 16.62 -2.10 -13.49
N LYS A 211 17.89 -2.14 -13.91
CA LYS A 211 18.95 -2.83 -13.18
C LYS A 211 19.12 -2.22 -11.80
N LEU A 212 19.15 -0.89 -11.68
CA LEU A 212 19.22 -0.22 -10.39
C LEU A 212 18.00 -0.59 -9.55
N THR A 213 16.78 -0.50 -10.08
CA THR A 213 15.53 -0.86 -9.41
C THR A 213 15.56 -2.29 -8.86
N HIS A 214 15.95 -3.26 -9.69
CA HIS A 214 16.06 -4.67 -9.32
C HIS A 214 17.23 -4.94 -8.36
N SER A 215 18.39 -4.32 -8.59
CA SER A 215 19.52 -4.30 -7.67
C SER A 215 19.16 -3.62 -6.35
N THR A 216 18.27 -2.63 -6.35
CA THR A 216 17.68 -1.93 -5.20
C THR A 216 16.36 -2.54 -4.75
N ASN A 217 16.15 -3.84 -4.96
CA ASN A 217 15.36 -4.70 -4.06
C ASN A 217 15.82 -4.63 -2.59
N PHE A 218 16.74 -3.71 -2.26
CA PHE A 218 16.91 -3.13 -0.95
C PHE A 218 15.63 -2.47 -0.45
N MET A 219 14.74 -1.89 -1.26
CA MET A 219 13.43 -1.41 -0.77
C MET A 219 12.50 -2.55 -0.36
N GLN A 220 12.57 -3.71 -1.03
CA GLN A 220 11.87 -4.92 -0.60
C GLN A 220 12.52 -5.53 0.65
N PHE A 221 13.85 -5.49 0.75
CA PHE A 221 14.64 -5.87 1.92
C PHE A 221 14.41 -4.91 3.12
N LEU A 222 14.40 -3.59 2.89
CA LEU A 222 14.09 -2.52 3.83
C LEU A 222 12.64 -2.61 4.27
N GLY A 223 11.72 -2.85 3.34
CA GLY A 223 10.30 -3.06 3.63
C GLY A 223 10.10 -4.31 4.48
N GLN A 224 10.72 -5.44 4.11
CA GLN A 224 10.73 -6.65 4.94
C GLN A 224 11.28 -6.38 6.34
N HIS A 225 12.44 -5.72 6.46
CA HIS A 225 13.09 -5.51 7.75
C HIS A 225 12.50 -4.37 8.60
N ALA A 226 11.94 -3.32 8.00
CA ALA A 226 11.21 -2.27 8.70
C ALA A 226 9.83 -2.76 9.17
N LEU A 227 9.20 -3.70 8.45
CA LEU A 227 7.98 -4.39 8.88
C LEU A 227 8.24 -5.37 10.03
N ILE A 228 9.36 -6.12 9.98
CA ILE A 228 9.76 -7.08 11.03
C ILE A 228 10.01 -6.39 12.39
N VAL A 229 10.46 -5.13 12.41
CA VAL A 229 10.69 -4.38 13.68
C VAL A 229 9.48 -3.55 14.12
N ALA A 230 8.53 -3.21 13.24
CA ALA A 230 7.24 -2.70 13.70
C ALA A 230 6.52 -3.74 14.58
N GLU A 231 6.69 -5.04 14.25
CA GLU A 231 6.36 -6.18 15.11
C GLU A 231 7.24 -6.22 16.39
N ASP A 232 8.56 -6.01 16.30
CA ASP A 232 9.45 -6.21 17.46
C ASP A 232 9.55 -5.02 18.47
N MET A 233 9.30 -3.77 18.06
CA MET A 233 9.33 -2.61 18.97
C MET A 233 8.01 -2.44 19.73
N HIS A 234 6.94 -3.08 19.27
CA HIS A 234 5.72 -3.32 20.04
C HIS A 234 5.76 -4.66 20.80
N SER A 235 6.78 -5.52 20.57
CA SER A 235 6.97 -6.78 21.30
C SER A 235 7.99 -6.70 22.44
N GLY A 236 8.44 -5.49 22.82
CA GLY A 236 9.28 -5.28 23.99
C GLY A 236 8.57 -5.47 25.34
N SER A 237 7.23 -5.57 25.34
CA SER A 237 6.44 -5.71 26.57
C SER A 237 5.38 -6.81 26.55
N ASP A 238 5.40 -7.76 25.60
CA ASP A 238 4.51 -8.92 25.65
C ASP A 238 5.18 -10.15 25.01
N LEU A 239 5.93 -10.89 25.83
CA LEU A 239 6.13 -12.33 25.61
C LEU A 239 4.82 -13.03 25.99
N VAL A 240 3.75 -12.82 25.21
CA VAL A 240 2.50 -13.58 25.34
C VAL A 240 2.00 -13.97 23.95
N ASP A 241 2.26 -15.24 23.67
CA ASP A 241 1.47 -16.14 22.84
C ASP A 241 1.39 -15.86 21.33
N ASP A 242 1.92 -16.83 20.58
CA ASP A 242 1.72 -17.05 19.15
C ASP A 242 0.23 -17.43 18.93
N GLN A 243 -0.69 -16.47 19.16
CA GLN A 243 -2.13 -16.72 18.97
C GLN A 243 -2.44 -16.76 17.49
N SER A 244 -2.52 -18.00 17.00
CA SER A 244 -3.13 -18.39 15.74
C SER A 244 -4.36 -17.54 15.41
N TYR A 245 -4.27 -16.73 14.35
CA TYR A 245 -5.46 -16.15 13.74
C TYR A 245 -6.43 -17.30 13.38
N HIS A 246 -7.70 -17.16 13.76
CA HIS A 246 -8.69 -18.20 13.44
C HIS A 246 -9.01 -18.16 11.94
N PHE A 247 -8.42 -19.09 11.17
CA PHE A 247 -8.65 -19.25 9.73
C PHE A 247 -10.13 -19.21 9.35
N LEU A 248 -11.00 -19.78 10.18
CA LEU A 248 -12.45 -19.80 9.98
C LEU A 248 -13.07 -18.39 9.99
N SER A 249 -12.59 -17.48 10.84
CA SER A 249 -13.08 -16.09 10.88
C SER A 249 -12.58 -15.26 9.68
N LEU A 250 -11.36 -15.54 9.20
CA LEU A 250 -10.88 -15.00 7.93
C LEU A 250 -11.72 -15.53 6.74
N LEU A 251 -12.05 -16.82 6.72
CA LEU A 251 -12.91 -17.41 5.70
C LEU A 251 -14.30 -16.77 5.70
N LEU A 252 -14.94 -16.62 6.85
CA LEU A 252 -16.23 -15.95 6.99
C LEU A 252 -16.21 -14.51 6.48
N ASN A 253 -15.10 -13.80 6.69
CA ASN A 253 -14.90 -12.45 6.17
C ASN A 253 -14.75 -12.44 4.62
N LEU A 254 -14.00 -13.39 4.05
CA LEU A 254 -13.89 -13.55 2.61
C LEU A 254 -15.24 -13.93 1.96
N VAL A 255 -15.99 -14.83 2.59
CA VAL A 255 -17.34 -15.23 2.16
C VAL A 255 -18.30 -14.05 2.21
N ASN A 256 -18.27 -13.22 3.26
CA ASN A 256 -19.06 -11.98 3.34
C ASN A 256 -18.81 -11.09 2.12
N THR A 257 -17.52 -10.88 1.81
CA THR A 257 -17.09 -10.03 0.70
C THR A 257 -17.56 -10.58 -0.64
N PHE A 258 -17.38 -11.89 -0.86
CA PHE A 258 -17.87 -12.57 -2.06
C PHE A 258 -19.39 -12.42 -2.20
N LEU A 259 -20.14 -12.76 -1.16
CA LEU A 259 -21.60 -12.73 -1.17
C LEU A 259 -22.15 -11.32 -1.37
N TYR A 260 -21.50 -10.31 -0.79
CA TYR A 260 -21.86 -8.89 -1.02
C TYR A 260 -21.63 -8.46 -2.47
N MET A 261 -20.55 -8.91 -3.11
CA MET A 261 -20.34 -8.62 -4.52
C MET A 261 -21.33 -9.36 -5.41
N VAL A 262 -21.65 -10.63 -5.13
CA VAL A 262 -22.73 -11.32 -5.84
C VAL A 262 -24.04 -10.54 -5.72
N ASN A 263 -24.41 -10.12 -4.49
CA ASN A 263 -25.63 -9.35 -4.23
C ASN A 263 -25.73 -8.05 -5.07
N THR A 264 -24.61 -7.37 -5.22
CA THR A 264 -24.53 -6.08 -5.91
C THR A 264 -24.71 -6.26 -7.42
N TYR A 265 -24.19 -7.36 -7.99
CA TYR A 265 -24.13 -7.55 -9.44
C TYR A 265 -25.16 -8.54 -10.01
N ILE A 266 -25.78 -9.41 -9.19
CA ILE A 266 -26.83 -10.37 -9.61
C ILE A 266 -28.11 -9.68 -10.12
N ILE A 267 -28.20 -8.38 -9.93
CA ILE A 267 -29.40 -7.59 -10.19
C ILE A 267 -29.26 -6.71 -11.41
N VAL A 268 -28.04 -6.49 -11.88
CA VAL A 268 -27.73 -5.62 -13.01
C VAL A 268 -28.41 -6.11 -14.30
N PRO A 269 -28.41 -7.42 -14.63
CA PRO A 269 -29.01 -7.90 -15.89
C PRO A 269 -30.55 -7.88 -15.91
N THR A 270 -31.20 -7.63 -14.78
CA THR A 270 -32.68 -7.68 -14.66
C THR A 270 -33.27 -6.36 -14.18
N ALA A 271 -32.45 -5.34 -13.93
CA ALA A 271 -32.87 -4.07 -13.34
C ALA A 271 -33.78 -3.25 -14.27
N ASP A 272 -33.56 -3.30 -15.58
CA ASP A 272 -34.37 -2.65 -16.60
C ASP A 272 -35.75 -3.31 -16.71
N ASP A 273 -35.78 -4.63 -16.89
CA ASP A 273 -37.01 -5.43 -16.95
C ASP A 273 -37.83 -5.28 -15.67
N TYR A 274 -37.18 -5.23 -14.50
CA TYR A 274 -37.89 -5.03 -13.24
C TYR A 274 -38.51 -3.63 -13.15
N SER A 275 -37.77 -2.59 -13.55
CA SER A 275 -38.29 -1.21 -13.60
C SER A 275 -39.53 -1.11 -14.50
N VAL A 276 -39.47 -1.68 -15.70
CA VAL A 276 -40.57 -1.66 -16.66
C VAL A 276 -41.76 -2.47 -16.15
N SER A 277 -41.52 -3.60 -15.49
CA SER A 277 -42.59 -4.44 -14.93
C SER A 277 -43.37 -3.79 -13.79
N LEU A 278 -42.78 -2.79 -13.12
CA LEU A 278 -43.42 -1.97 -12.08
C LEU A 278 -44.08 -0.70 -12.64
N GLY A 279 -44.11 -0.54 -13.97
CA GLY A 279 -44.72 0.61 -14.64
C GLY A 279 -43.83 1.86 -14.71
N ALA A 280 -42.52 1.74 -14.45
CA ALA A 280 -41.56 2.84 -14.54
C ALA A 280 -40.75 2.79 -15.85
N ALA A 281 -40.19 3.94 -16.26
CA ALA A 281 -39.32 4.00 -17.43
C ALA A 281 -38.06 3.14 -17.25
N ALA A 282 -37.52 2.57 -18.33
CA ALA A 282 -36.29 1.78 -18.30
C ALA A 282 -35.09 2.58 -17.73
N THR A 283 -35.06 3.90 -17.91
CA THR A 283 -34.02 4.80 -17.37
C THR A 283 -33.93 4.78 -15.83
N VAL A 284 -34.99 4.37 -15.13
CA VAL A 284 -35.01 4.23 -13.67
C VAL A 284 -34.14 3.05 -13.20
N CYS A 285 -33.75 2.12 -14.08
CA CYS A 285 -32.78 1.06 -13.75
C CYS A 285 -31.45 1.63 -13.23
N GLY A 286 -31.01 2.78 -13.74
CA GLY A 286 -29.82 3.49 -13.26
C GLY A 286 -29.96 3.95 -11.81
N VAL A 287 -31.16 4.38 -11.40
CA VAL A 287 -31.47 4.77 -10.02
C VAL A 287 -31.51 3.53 -9.11
N ILE A 288 -32.07 2.43 -9.59
CA ILE A 288 -32.11 1.15 -8.85
C ILE A 288 -30.68 0.66 -8.58
N ILE A 289 -29.80 0.66 -9.58
CA ILE A 289 -28.40 0.27 -9.43
C ILE A 289 -27.63 1.28 -8.57
N GLY A 290 -27.81 2.59 -8.83
CA GLY A 290 -27.06 3.66 -8.16
C GLY A 290 -27.42 3.86 -6.69
N SER A 291 -28.67 3.63 -6.29
CA SER A 291 -29.14 3.83 -4.91
C SER A 291 -28.34 2.99 -3.89
N MET A 292 -28.00 1.75 -4.23
CA MET A 292 -27.16 0.90 -3.39
C MET A 292 -25.75 1.48 -3.20
N ALA A 293 -25.13 2.00 -4.26
CA ALA A 293 -23.79 2.60 -4.20
C ALA A 293 -23.78 3.88 -3.33
N VAL A 294 -24.83 4.70 -3.42
CA VAL A 294 -24.98 5.90 -2.58
C VAL A 294 -25.07 5.51 -1.10
N ALA A 295 -25.93 4.56 -0.74
CA ALA A 295 -26.06 4.09 0.64
C ALA A 295 -24.76 3.46 1.18
N GLN A 296 -24.00 2.78 0.34
CA GLN A 296 -22.71 2.19 0.70
C GLN A 296 -21.67 3.24 1.13
N ILE A 297 -21.66 4.43 0.53
CA ILE A 297 -20.72 5.51 0.92
C ILE A 297 -20.96 5.87 2.39
N PHE A 298 -22.20 6.09 2.79
CA PHE A 298 -22.56 6.42 4.17
C PHE A 298 -22.26 5.26 5.13
N SER A 299 -22.60 4.03 4.72
CA SER A 299 -22.28 2.81 5.48
C SER A 299 -20.79 2.71 5.79
N SER A 300 -19.93 2.96 4.81
CA SER A 300 -18.48 2.81 4.97
C SER A 300 -17.89 3.65 6.11
N VAL A 301 -18.42 4.87 6.33
CA VAL A 301 -17.98 5.76 7.41
C VAL A 301 -18.41 5.22 8.77
N TYR A 302 -19.69 4.83 8.89
CA TYR A 302 -20.25 4.32 10.15
C TYR A 302 -19.62 3.00 10.57
N PHE A 303 -19.49 2.06 9.64
CA PHE A 303 -18.88 0.76 9.87
C PHE A 303 -17.37 0.88 10.15
N SER A 304 -16.68 1.83 9.54
CA SER A 304 -15.28 2.12 9.86
C SER A 304 -15.12 2.52 11.34
N ALA A 305 -15.97 3.43 11.82
CA ALA A 305 -15.98 3.84 13.23
C ALA A 305 -16.36 2.69 14.18
N TRP A 306 -17.39 1.90 13.84
CA TRP A 306 -17.87 0.80 14.67
C TRP A 306 -16.87 -0.35 14.76
N SER A 307 -16.15 -0.62 13.66
CA SER A 307 -15.11 -1.66 13.60
C SER A 307 -13.89 -1.40 14.51
N ASN A 308 -13.73 -0.19 15.05
CA ASN A 308 -12.72 0.07 16.10
C ASN A 308 -12.98 -0.74 17.38
N LYS A 309 -14.26 -1.07 17.67
CA LYS A 309 -14.65 -1.67 18.96
C LYS A 309 -15.03 -3.15 18.87
N SER A 310 -15.50 -3.60 17.71
CA SER A 310 -15.92 -5.00 17.48
C SER A 310 -16.00 -5.26 15.98
N TYR A 311 -15.62 -6.46 15.55
CA TYR A 311 -15.82 -6.91 14.18
C TYR A 311 -17.06 -7.78 14.03
N PHE A 312 -17.46 -8.50 15.09
CA PHE A 312 -18.63 -9.37 15.05
C PHE A 312 -19.94 -8.58 14.91
N ARG A 313 -20.13 -7.55 15.74
CA ARG A 313 -21.39 -6.78 15.77
C ARG A 313 -21.70 -6.08 14.45
N PRO A 314 -20.73 -5.41 13.79
CA PRO A 314 -20.99 -4.84 12.46
C PRO A 314 -21.32 -5.91 11.42
N LEU A 315 -20.64 -7.07 11.41
CA LEU A 315 -20.93 -8.14 10.44
C LEU A 315 -22.34 -8.73 10.61
N VAL A 316 -22.82 -8.88 11.85
CA VAL A 316 -24.19 -9.30 12.14
C VAL A 316 -25.19 -8.25 11.64
N PHE A 317 -24.98 -6.98 11.96
CA PHE A 317 -25.85 -5.89 11.50
C PHE A 317 -25.90 -5.79 9.97
N SER A 318 -24.74 -5.89 9.32
CA SER A 318 -24.62 -5.97 7.85
C SER A 318 -25.49 -7.10 7.28
N SER A 319 -25.38 -8.30 7.83
CA SER A 319 -26.11 -9.48 7.36
C SER A 319 -27.63 -9.32 7.52
N ILE A 320 -28.08 -8.71 8.63
CA ILE A 320 -29.50 -8.41 8.86
C ILE A 320 -30.02 -7.38 7.85
N MET A 321 -29.28 -6.29 7.62
CA MET A 321 -29.67 -5.27 6.64
C MET A 321 -29.75 -5.84 5.22
N LEU A 322 -28.82 -6.71 4.85
CA LEU A 322 -28.80 -7.38 3.54
C LEU A 322 -29.91 -8.41 3.38
N PHE A 323 -30.27 -9.13 4.45
CA PHE A 323 -31.45 -9.98 4.47
C PHE A 323 -32.74 -9.17 4.25
N LEU A 324 -32.94 -8.12 5.05
CA LEU A 324 -34.13 -7.27 4.96
C LEU A 324 -34.23 -6.55 3.60
N GLY A 325 -33.11 -6.03 3.09
CA GLY A 325 -33.06 -5.34 1.81
C GLY A 325 -33.41 -6.26 0.64
N ASN A 326 -32.91 -7.50 0.64
CA ASN A 326 -33.21 -8.49 -0.39
C ASN A 326 -34.65 -9.04 -0.30
N LEU A 327 -35.17 -9.21 0.92
CA LEU A 327 -36.57 -9.56 1.13
C LEU A 327 -37.50 -8.47 0.57
N LEU A 328 -37.22 -7.21 0.90
CA LEU A 328 -38.01 -6.08 0.41
C LEU A 328 -37.89 -5.92 -1.12
N TYR A 329 -36.70 -6.15 -1.68
CA TYR A 329 -36.48 -6.16 -3.12
C TYR A 329 -37.31 -7.24 -3.83
N ALA A 330 -37.42 -8.44 -3.26
CA ALA A 330 -38.21 -9.51 -3.85
C ALA A 330 -39.72 -9.24 -3.75
N LEU A 331 -40.18 -8.69 -2.62
CA LEU A 331 -41.59 -8.36 -2.38
C LEU A 331 -42.07 -7.12 -3.17
N ALA A 332 -41.18 -6.26 -3.64
CA ALA A 332 -41.54 -5.04 -4.36
C ALA A 332 -42.39 -5.31 -5.62
N TYR A 333 -42.19 -6.47 -6.27
CA TYR A 333 -42.99 -6.93 -7.40
C TYR A 333 -44.44 -7.20 -7.00
N ASP A 334 -44.67 -7.97 -5.94
CA ASP A 334 -46.01 -8.33 -5.47
C ASP A 334 -46.74 -7.14 -4.85
N LEU A 335 -46.00 -6.18 -4.27
CA LEU A 335 -46.52 -4.91 -3.76
C LEU A 335 -46.74 -3.86 -4.86
N ASN A 336 -46.30 -4.14 -6.09
CA ASN A 336 -46.28 -3.22 -7.23
C ASN A 336 -45.74 -1.81 -6.87
N SER A 337 -44.62 -1.77 -6.13
CA SER A 337 -44.07 -0.53 -5.56
C SER A 337 -42.61 -0.30 -5.91
N LEU A 338 -42.35 0.70 -6.76
CA LEU A 338 -40.99 1.17 -7.07
C LEU A 338 -40.27 1.70 -5.83
N THR A 339 -40.99 2.34 -4.90
CA THR A 339 -40.41 2.85 -3.66
C THR A 339 -39.90 1.72 -2.77
N ALA A 340 -40.65 0.62 -2.63
CA ALA A 340 -40.21 -0.55 -1.89
C ALA A 340 -38.92 -1.14 -2.50
N LEU A 341 -38.83 -1.17 -3.83
CA LEU A 341 -37.64 -1.61 -4.55
C LEU A 341 -36.40 -0.78 -4.21
N ILE A 342 -36.52 0.55 -4.27
CA ILE A 342 -35.43 1.49 -4.00
C ILE A 342 -35.05 1.45 -2.50
N VAL A 343 -36.01 1.37 -1.59
CA VAL A 343 -35.73 1.21 -0.15
C VAL A 343 -34.99 -0.10 0.11
N GLY A 344 -35.37 -1.20 -0.54
CA GLY A 344 -34.66 -2.48 -0.46
C GLY A 344 -33.20 -2.34 -0.90
N ARG A 345 -32.94 -1.58 -1.98
CA ARG A 345 -31.59 -1.27 -2.46
C ARG A 345 -30.77 -0.44 -1.50
N LEU A 346 -31.37 0.59 -0.92
CA LEU A 346 -30.72 1.43 0.08
C LEU A 346 -30.34 0.61 1.31
N LEU A 347 -31.22 -0.27 1.79
CA LEU A 347 -30.92 -1.19 2.90
C LEU A 347 -29.76 -2.14 2.57
N CYS A 348 -29.73 -2.71 1.36
CA CYS A 348 -28.61 -3.52 0.89
C CYS A 348 -27.28 -2.73 0.87
N GLY A 349 -27.30 -1.46 0.48
CA GLY A 349 -26.11 -0.60 0.51
C GLY A 349 -25.68 -0.22 1.93
N LEU A 350 -26.64 0.04 2.83
CA LEU A 350 -26.37 0.28 4.25
C LEU A 350 -25.72 -0.93 4.93
N GLY A 351 -26.01 -2.15 4.46
CA GLY A 351 -25.36 -3.37 4.94
C GLY A 351 -23.92 -3.59 4.46
N SER A 352 -23.23 -2.62 3.85
CA SER A 352 -21.88 -2.81 3.32
C SER A 352 -20.79 -2.92 4.40
N ALA A 353 -20.41 -4.14 4.75
CA ALA A 353 -19.30 -4.39 5.69
C ALA A 353 -17.89 -4.34 5.05
N ARG A 354 -17.73 -3.88 3.79
CA ARG A 354 -16.44 -3.93 3.07
C ARG A 354 -15.29 -3.22 3.79
N ALA A 355 -15.58 -2.10 4.45
CA ALA A 355 -14.58 -1.38 5.25
C ALA A 355 -14.11 -2.22 6.44
N VAL A 356 -15.03 -2.89 7.13
CA VAL A 356 -14.77 -3.80 8.25
C VAL A 356 -13.95 -5.00 7.78
N ASN A 357 -14.34 -5.61 6.65
CA ASN A 357 -13.68 -6.77 6.08
C ASN A 357 -12.20 -6.50 5.76
N ARG A 358 -11.94 -5.36 5.13
CA ARG A 358 -10.58 -4.93 4.79
C ARG A 358 -9.76 -4.62 6.04
N ARG A 359 -10.38 -3.99 7.03
CA ARG A 359 -9.74 -3.67 8.31
C ARG A 359 -9.42 -4.92 9.12
N TYR A 360 -10.33 -5.89 9.20
CA TYR A 360 -10.09 -7.17 9.85
C TYR A 360 -8.87 -7.88 9.27
N ILE A 361 -8.69 -7.87 7.94
CA ILE A 361 -7.48 -8.44 7.30
C ILE A 361 -6.23 -7.66 7.70
N SER A 362 -6.32 -6.32 7.79
CA SER A 362 -5.21 -5.48 8.20
C SER A 362 -4.76 -5.74 9.64
N ASP A 363 -5.74 -5.92 10.54
CA ASP A 363 -5.54 -5.90 11.99
C ASP A 363 -5.35 -7.31 12.57
N CYS A 364 -5.95 -8.34 11.98
CA CYS A 364 -5.98 -9.71 12.54
C CYS A 364 -5.09 -10.72 11.79
N VAL A 365 -4.64 -10.42 10.56
CA VAL A 365 -3.84 -11.37 9.76
C VAL A 365 -2.35 -11.02 9.88
N PRO A 366 -1.48 -11.99 10.25
CA PRO A 366 -0.04 -11.77 10.36
C PRO A 366 0.57 -11.23 9.08
N LEU A 367 1.58 -10.37 9.18
CA LEU A 367 2.19 -9.68 8.04
C LEU A 367 2.69 -10.64 6.93
N LYS A 368 3.16 -11.82 7.32
CA LYS A 368 3.63 -12.87 6.38
C LYS A 368 2.53 -13.38 5.44
N THR A 369 1.29 -13.49 5.93
CA THR A 369 0.14 -14.00 5.18
C THR A 369 -0.85 -12.90 4.79
N ARG A 370 -0.69 -11.67 5.29
CA ARG A 370 -1.58 -10.52 5.04
C ARG A 370 -1.68 -10.17 3.56
N LEU A 371 -0.58 -10.26 2.80
CA LEU A 371 -0.61 -10.05 1.36
C LEU A 371 -1.49 -11.10 0.66
N GLN A 372 -1.38 -12.37 1.05
CA GLN A 372 -2.18 -13.46 0.51
C GLN A 372 -3.66 -13.32 0.90
N ALA A 373 -3.96 -12.94 2.14
CA ALA A 373 -5.33 -12.67 2.59
C ALA A 373 -5.96 -11.46 1.89
N SER A 374 -5.18 -10.39 1.67
CA SER A 374 -5.61 -9.22 0.91
C SER A 374 -5.85 -9.57 -0.57
N ALA A 375 -4.98 -10.38 -1.17
CA ALA A 375 -5.17 -10.91 -2.51
C ALA A 375 -6.44 -11.79 -2.56
N GLY A 376 -6.66 -12.64 -1.55
CA GLY A 376 -7.87 -13.44 -1.39
C GLY A 376 -9.14 -12.59 -1.33
N PHE A 377 -9.12 -11.46 -0.62
CA PHE A 377 -10.24 -10.51 -0.57
C PHE A 377 -10.55 -9.87 -1.93
N VAL A 378 -9.51 -9.48 -2.67
CA VAL A 378 -9.65 -8.92 -4.02
C VAL A 378 -10.19 -9.99 -4.98
N SER A 379 -9.64 -11.21 -4.93
CA SER A 379 -10.09 -12.35 -5.73
C SER A 379 -11.53 -12.73 -5.42
N ALA A 380 -11.91 -12.84 -4.14
CA ALA A 380 -13.29 -13.10 -3.71
C ALA A 380 -14.25 -12.00 -4.19
N SER A 381 -13.81 -10.73 -4.16
CA SER A 381 -14.61 -9.63 -4.72
C SER A 381 -14.80 -9.80 -6.23
N ALA A 382 -13.73 -10.03 -6.98
CA ALA A 382 -13.77 -10.19 -8.43
C ALA A 382 -14.62 -11.40 -8.85
N LEU A 383 -14.48 -12.52 -8.16
CA LEU A 383 -15.32 -13.70 -8.36
C LEU A 383 -16.79 -13.39 -8.09
N GLY A 384 -17.12 -12.68 -7.01
CA GLY A 384 -18.50 -12.31 -6.74
C GLY A 384 -19.10 -11.38 -7.80
N MET A 385 -18.31 -10.44 -8.33
CA MET A 385 -18.73 -9.56 -9.43
C MET A 385 -19.03 -10.34 -10.72
N ALA A 386 -18.24 -11.38 -11.02
CA ALA A 386 -18.47 -12.25 -12.17
C ALA A 386 -19.64 -13.23 -11.95
N CYS A 387 -19.73 -13.83 -10.76
CA CYS A 387 -20.77 -14.79 -10.42
C CYS A 387 -22.15 -14.15 -10.34
N GLY A 388 -22.27 -12.87 -9.97
CA GLY A 388 -23.55 -12.16 -9.90
C GLY A 388 -24.36 -12.27 -11.20
N PRO A 389 -23.90 -11.69 -12.32
CA PRO A 389 -24.63 -11.75 -13.59
C PRO A 389 -24.81 -13.18 -14.11
N ALA A 390 -23.84 -14.06 -13.88
CA ALA A 390 -23.94 -15.47 -14.28
C ALA A 390 -25.09 -16.19 -13.57
N LEU A 391 -25.24 -15.99 -12.25
CA LEU A 391 -26.37 -16.53 -11.49
C LEU A 391 -27.70 -15.91 -11.92
N ALA A 392 -27.73 -14.60 -12.19
CA ALA A 392 -28.91 -13.92 -12.69
C ALA A 392 -29.43 -14.53 -14.00
N GLY A 393 -28.51 -14.87 -14.92
CA GLY A 393 -28.84 -15.51 -16.20
C GLY A 393 -29.34 -16.96 -16.07
N LEU A 394 -29.01 -17.67 -14.99
CA LEU A 394 -29.52 -19.01 -14.70
C LEU A 394 -30.90 -18.98 -14.02
N LEU A 395 -31.25 -17.88 -13.36
CA LEU A 395 -32.48 -17.70 -12.59
C LEU A 395 -33.67 -17.21 -13.45
N GLN A 396 -33.88 -17.80 -14.64
CA GLN A 396 -34.96 -17.40 -15.56
C GLN A 396 -36.28 -18.18 -15.42
N THR A 397 -36.55 -18.75 -14.24
CA THR A 397 -37.77 -19.52 -14.01
C THR A 397 -38.96 -18.63 -13.68
N LYS A 398 -40.17 -19.08 -14.02
CA LYS A 398 -41.43 -18.39 -13.70
C LYS A 398 -42.39 -19.38 -13.04
N PHE A 399 -42.69 -19.15 -11.76
CA PHE A 399 -43.70 -19.91 -11.03
C PHE A 399 -44.25 -19.07 -9.85
N ARG A 400 -45.39 -19.48 -9.29
CA ARG A 400 -46.05 -18.78 -8.19
C ARG A 400 -46.34 -19.75 -7.06
N ILE A 401 -45.92 -19.41 -5.84
CA ILE A 401 -46.11 -20.25 -4.64
C ILE A 401 -46.69 -19.36 -3.54
N TYR A 402 -47.81 -19.78 -2.93
CA TYR A 402 -48.47 -19.10 -1.80
C TYR A 402 -48.64 -17.57 -1.97
N GLY A 403 -49.04 -17.13 -3.18
CA GLY A 403 -49.29 -15.71 -3.48
C GLY A 403 -48.04 -14.90 -3.87
N LEU A 404 -46.83 -15.41 -3.61
CA LEU A 404 -45.55 -14.79 -3.96
C LEU A 404 -45.12 -15.15 -5.39
N THR A 405 -44.65 -14.16 -6.13
CA THR A 405 -44.21 -14.34 -7.52
C THR A 405 -42.71 -14.61 -7.59
N PHE A 406 -42.34 -15.76 -8.18
CA PHE A 406 -40.96 -16.10 -8.50
C PHE A 406 -40.77 -15.96 -10.01
N ASN A 407 -40.15 -14.85 -10.41
CA ASN A 407 -39.80 -14.56 -11.79
C ASN A 407 -38.34 -14.13 -11.88
N GLN A 408 -37.82 -13.95 -13.08
CA GLN A 408 -36.43 -13.53 -13.34
C GLN A 408 -36.00 -12.26 -12.57
N ASN A 409 -36.95 -11.40 -12.21
CA ASN A 409 -36.69 -10.14 -11.52
C ASN A 409 -36.66 -10.31 -9.98
N THR A 410 -37.49 -11.20 -9.43
CA THR A 410 -37.61 -11.43 -7.97
C THR A 410 -36.72 -12.56 -7.45
N LEU A 411 -36.42 -13.56 -8.28
CA LEU A 411 -35.57 -14.71 -7.93
C LEU A 411 -34.19 -14.33 -7.39
N PRO A 412 -33.46 -13.36 -7.98
CA PRO A 412 -32.22 -12.86 -7.40
C PRO A 412 -32.37 -12.40 -5.94
N GLY A 413 -33.48 -11.71 -5.62
CA GLY A 413 -33.78 -11.25 -4.26
C GLY A 413 -34.02 -12.41 -3.30
N TRP A 414 -34.84 -13.39 -3.69
CA TRP A 414 -35.12 -14.57 -2.86
C TRP A 414 -33.88 -15.42 -2.59
N VAL A 415 -33.08 -15.69 -3.62
CA VAL A 415 -31.84 -16.47 -3.50
C VAL A 415 -30.84 -15.77 -2.57
N MET A 416 -30.64 -14.46 -2.76
CA MET A 416 -29.72 -13.69 -1.92
C MET A 416 -30.24 -13.54 -0.49
N CYS A 417 -31.55 -13.40 -0.29
CA CYS A 417 -32.19 -13.37 1.03
C CYS A 417 -31.86 -14.65 1.82
N LEU A 418 -32.06 -15.82 1.23
CA LEU A 418 -31.71 -17.10 1.85
C LEU A 418 -30.21 -17.25 2.09
N ALA A 419 -29.37 -16.82 1.15
CA ALA A 419 -27.93 -16.88 1.30
C ALA A 419 -27.41 -16.01 2.46
N TRP A 420 -27.96 -14.80 2.63
CA TRP A 420 -27.62 -13.92 3.75
C TRP A 420 -28.13 -14.46 5.09
N LEU A 421 -29.29 -15.13 5.12
CA LEU A 421 -29.79 -15.80 6.32
C LEU A 421 -28.89 -16.98 6.72
N ALA A 422 -28.48 -17.81 5.76
CA ALA A 422 -27.54 -18.90 6.00
C ALA A 422 -26.17 -18.38 6.47
N TYR A 423 -25.69 -17.30 5.85
CA TYR A 423 -24.46 -16.64 6.27
C TYR A 423 -24.55 -16.10 7.71
N LEU A 424 -25.67 -15.47 8.08
CA LEU A 424 -25.90 -14.96 9.44
C LEU A 424 -25.83 -16.09 10.48
N PHE A 425 -26.47 -17.23 10.19
CA PHE A 425 -26.41 -18.41 11.07
C PHE A 425 -24.98 -18.95 11.19
N TRP A 426 -24.25 -19.05 10.07
CA TRP A 426 -22.87 -19.52 10.07
C TRP A 426 -21.94 -18.56 10.83
N LEU A 427 -22.11 -17.25 10.64
CA LEU A 427 -21.38 -16.20 11.35
C LEU A 427 -21.58 -16.33 12.86
N TRP A 428 -22.82 -16.54 13.32
CA TRP A 428 -23.12 -16.66 14.74
C TRP A 428 -22.40 -17.84 15.40
N ILE A 429 -22.36 -18.99 14.73
CA ILE A 429 -21.78 -20.22 15.30
C ILE A 429 -20.25 -20.21 15.26
N SER A 430 -19.67 -19.69 14.18
CA SER A 430 -18.27 -19.94 13.83
C SER A 430 -17.34 -18.73 13.98
N PHE A 431 -17.88 -17.52 14.10
CA PHE A 431 -17.05 -16.33 14.21
C PHE A 431 -16.52 -16.17 15.63
N LYS A 432 -15.21 -15.97 15.77
CA LYS A 432 -14.56 -15.72 17.05
C LYS A 432 -13.87 -14.36 17.02
N GLU A 433 -14.20 -13.53 18.00
CA GLU A 433 -13.67 -12.17 18.10
C GLU A 433 -12.15 -12.21 18.46
N PRO A 434 -11.29 -11.40 17.83
CA PRO A 434 -9.86 -11.38 18.11
C PRO A 434 -9.56 -10.93 19.55
N GLY A 435 -8.59 -11.57 20.22
CA GLY A 435 -8.30 -11.38 21.64
C GLY A 435 -7.99 -9.94 22.05
N HIS A 436 -7.23 -9.19 21.25
CA HIS A 436 -6.82 -7.81 21.60
C HIS A 436 -8.00 -6.84 21.82
N ILE A 437 -9.11 -7.00 21.09
CA ILE A 437 -10.32 -6.18 21.27
C ILE A 437 -11.13 -6.61 22.49
N ALA A 438 -11.10 -7.90 22.85
CA ALA A 438 -11.76 -8.39 24.05
C ALA A 438 -11.07 -7.88 25.33
N THR A 439 -9.74 -7.79 25.33
CA THR A 439 -8.95 -7.28 26.46
C THR A 439 -9.09 -5.76 26.65
N GLU A 440 -9.13 -4.99 25.57
CA GLU A 440 -9.33 -3.53 25.65
C GLU A 440 -10.75 -3.17 26.16
N ASN A 441 -11.75 -3.97 25.77
CA ASN A 441 -13.11 -3.82 26.28
C ASN A 441 -13.24 -4.26 27.75
N SER A 442 -12.51 -5.29 28.21
CA SER A 442 -12.56 -5.72 29.62
C SER A 442 -11.87 -4.72 30.56
N VAL A 443 -10.74 -4.14 30.14
CA VAL A 443 -10.04 -3.08 30.88
C VAL A 443 -10.89 -1.81 31.00
N ASN A 444 -11.56 -1.39 29.91
CA ASN A 444 -12.47 -0.25 29.92
C ASN A 444 -13.77 -0.49 30.72
N THR A 445 -14.20 -1.75 30.87
CA THR A 445 -15.37 -2.09 31.70
C THR A 445 -15.00 -2.09 33.19
N GLN A 446 -13.80 -2.56 33.55
CA GLN A 446 -13.29 -2.53 34.93
C GLN A 446 -12.99 -1.10 35.43
N SER A 447 -12.51 -0.20 34.56
CA SER A 447 -12.29 1.22 34.92
C SER A 447 -13.60 2.01 35.09
N SER A 448 -14.68 1.57 34.44
CA SER A 448 -16.00 2.21 34.57
C SER A 448 -16.74 1.81 35.86
N ASP A 449 -16.49 0.61 36.38
CA ASP A 449 -17.15 0.10 37.60
C ASP A 449 -16.43 0.52 38.89
N SER A 450 -15.15 0.92 38.80
CA SER A 450 -14.36 1.43 39.93
C SER A 450 -14.58 2.93 40.22
N GLY A 451 -15.42 3.62 39.44
CA GLY A 451 -15.75 5.05 39.60
C GLY A 451 -16.90 5.38 40.56
N LYS A 452 -17.55 4.39 41.20
CA LYS A 452 -18.74 4.61 42.06
C LYS A 452 -18.51 4.61 43.58
N HIS A 453 -17.26 4.51 44.05
CA HIS A 453 -16.95 4.65 45.48
C HIS A 453 -15.84 5.69 45.73
N PHE A 454 -16.19 6.97 45.61
CA PHE A 454 -15.47 8.05 46.28
C PHE A 454 -16.47 8.96 47.00
N THR A 455 -16.93 8.51 48.17
CA THR A 455 -17.56 9.39 49.15
C THR A 455 -16.49 10.30 49.75
N LEU A 456 -16.56 11.60 49.43
CA LEU A 456 -15.84 12.65 50.15
C LEU A 456 -16.23 12.66 51.64
N PRO A 457 -15.29 12.65 52.59
CA PRO A 457 -15.60 12.99 53.97
C PRO A 457 -15.54 14.52 54.14
N TYR A 458 -16.71 15.13 54.26
CA TYR A 458 -16.88 16.43 54.91
C TYR A 458 -16.52 16.30 56.40
N SER A 459 -15.53 17.07 56.87
CA SER A 459 -15.30 17.32 58.30
C SER A 459 -15.11 18.81 58.53
N LEU A 460 -16.23 19.52 58.67
CA LEU A 460 -16.30 20.80 59.36
C LEU A 460 -16.14 20.56 60.86
N LYS A 461 -14.99 20.92 61.43
CA LYS A 461 -14.84 21.06 62.89
C LYS A 461 -14.39 22.48 63.24
N LYS A 462 -15.36 23.24 63.76
CA LYS A 462 -15.23 24.48 64.50
C LYS A 462 -14.02 24.45 65.46
N LYS A 463 -13.17 25.48 65.42
CA LYS A 463 -12.41 25.95 66.58
C LYS A 463 -12.77 27.41 66.86
N LYS A 464 -13.57 27.62 67.92
CA LYS A 464 -13.45 28.79 68.81
C LYS A 464 -12.06 28.68 69.46
N GLY A 465 -11.22 29.69 69.69
CA GLY A 465 -11.44 31.06 70.14
C GLY A 465 -10.61 31.24 71.43
N HIS A 466 -9.70 32.23 71.43
CA HIS A 466 -8.93 32.87 72.53
C HIS A 466 -7.41 32.92 72.22
N ASN A 467 -6.90 34.11 71.83
CA ASN A 467 -6.41 35.25 72.64
C ASN A 467 -5.09 34.95 73.35
N TRP A 468 -4.04 35.72 73.02
CA TRP A 468 -3.20 36.48 73.96
C TRP A 468 -2.36 37.52 73.19
N ASP A 469 -2.38 38.73 73.73
CA ASP A 469 -1.65 39.93 73.34
C ASP A 469 -0.13 39.78 73.44
N SER A 470 0.62 40.49 72.58
CA SER A 470 1.75 41.40 72.87
C SER A 470 2.37 41.89 71.56
#